data_AF-A0A8J6XHY1-F1
#
_entry.id   AF-A0A8J6XHY1-F1
#
_cell.length_a   1.000
_cell.length_b   1.000
_cell.length_c   1.000
_cell.angle_alpha   90.00
_cell.angle_beta   90.00
_cell.angle_gamma   90.00
#
_symmetry.space_group_name_H-M   'P 1'
#
loop_
_entity.id
_entity.type
_entity.pdbx_description
1 polymer ?
#
loop_
_entity_poly.entity_id
_entity_poly.type
_entity_poly.pdbx_seq_one_letter_code
_entity_poly.pdbx_strand_id
1 'polypeptide(L)'
;MHQDPAYVVLSSPTKMAASWIALEDIEAGSGELIYYEGSHRIEEFLFKGIYKHWDGEDIEMHHEYLKTLHTKCQQMNLALKKFQPKKGDVLIWAVDLVHGGSEITHPNPNVTRRSLVTHYCPYDVNPNYFRFISDNRVKVKFKEGCYYSSYHYKMSNSIPVNNIKMLFQLIKRIAGNATQSKKYSD
;
A
#
# COMPACT_ATOMS: atom_id res chain seq x y z
N MET A 1 -2.58 11.95 2.39
CA MET A 1 -3.26 11.00 1.46
C MET A 1 -2.55 11.05 0.12
N HIS A 2 -2.64 9.98 -0.67
CA HIS A 2 -1.93 9.84 -1.94
C HIS A 2 -2.67 8.91 -2.90
N GLN A 3 -2.16 8.79 -4.12
CA GLN A 3 -2.45 7.73 -5.08
C GLN A 3 -1.21 6.80 -5.19
N ASP A 4 -1.43 5.50 -5.38
CA ASP A 4 -0.34 4.51 -5.35
C ASP A 4 0.81 4.77 -6.35
N PRO A 5 0.59 5.25 -7.59
CA PRO A 5 1.66 5.47 -8.57
C PRO A 5 2.76 6.40 -8.13
N ALA A 6 2.49 7.29 -7.16
CA ALA A 6 3.48 8.16 -6.57
C ALA A 6 4.66 7.38 -5.98
N TYR A 7 4.41 6.16 -5.48
CA TYR A 7 5.39 5.35 -4.74
C TYR A 7 5.53 3.92 -5.28
N VAL A 8 4.46 3.34 -5.82
CA VAL A 8 4.46 2.01 -6.45
C VAL A 8 4.66 2.17 -7.95
N VAL A 9 5.92 2.32 -8.33
CA VAL A 9 6.29 2.65 -9.72
C VAL A 9 6.31 1.39 -10.57
N LEU A 10 5.47 1.36 -11.60
CA LEU A 10 5.37 0.30 -12.60
C LEU A 10 5.71 0.81 -14.00
N SER A 11 6.10 -0.09 -14.90
CA SER A 11 6.34 0.23 -16.32
C SER A 11 5.08 0.69 -17.06
N SER A 12 3.90 0.41 -16.51
CA SER A 12 2.60 0.94 -16.95
C SER A 12 1.83 1.41 -15.72
N PRO A 13 1.94 2.69 -15.34
CA PRO A 13 1.52 3.17 -14.01
C PRO A 13 0.02 3.12 -13.77
N THR A 14 -0.80 3.04 -14.82
CA THR A 14 -2.27 2.94 -14.72
C THR A 14 -2.79 1.50 -14.64
N LYS A 15 -1.93 0.49 -14.83
CA LYS A 15 -2.31 -0.93 -14.84
C LYS A 15 -2.02 -1.57 -13.49
N MET A 16 -2.73 -1.10 -12.46
CA MET A 16 -2.60 -1.62 -11.10
C MET A 16 -3.94 -1.60 -10.36
N ALA A 17 -4.11 -2.56 -9.46
CA ALA A 17 -5.11 -2.53 -8.41
C ALA A 17 -4.43 -2.91 -7.10
N ALA A 18 -5.00 -2.48 -5.98
CA ALA A 18 -4.50 -2.88 -4.67
C ALA A 18 -5.63 -3.46 -3.82
N SER A 19 -5.25 -4.31 -2.87
CA SER A 19 -6.12 -4.81 -1.81
C SER A 19 -5.55 -4.43 -0.46
N TRP A 20 -6.40 -3.97 0.45
CA TRP A 20 -6.11 -3.83 1.87
C TRP A 20 -6.99 -4.79 2.64
N ILE A 21 -6.38 -5.63 3.47
CA ILE A 21 -7.04 -6.69 4.23
C ILE A 21 -6.92 -6.38 5.73
N ALA A 22 -8.04 -6.35 6.43
CA ALA A 22 -8.07 -6.23 7.88
C ALA A 22 -7.51 -7.50 8.54
N LEU A 23 -6.47 -7.38 9.36
CA LEU A 23 -5.93 -8.52 10.13
C LEU A 23 -6.51 -8.61 11.55
N GLU A 24 -7.29 -7.60 11.94
CA GLU A 24 -8.03 -7.46 13.19
C GLU A 24 -9.26 -6.58 12.96
N ASP A 25 -10.17 -6.53 13.93
CA ASP A 25 -11.29 -5.59 13.91
C ASP A 25 -10.75 -4.16 14.03
N ILE A 26 -11.19 -3.26 13.15
CA ILE A 26 -10.74 -1.87 13.16
C ILE A 26 -11.66 -1.03 14.03
N GLU A 27 -11.08 -0.44 15.06
CA GLU A 27 -11.79 0.44 15.99
C GLU A 27 -11.75 1.89 15.52
N ALA A 28 -12.79 2.66 15.89
CA ALA A 28 -12.88 4.06 15.52
C ALA A 28 -11.73 4.88 16.13
N GLY A 29 -11.04 5.70 15.33
CA GLY A 29 -9.91 6.49 15.79
C GLY A 29 -8.58 5.72 15.90
N SER A 30 -8.53 4.45 15.47
CA SER A 30 -7.28 3.66 15.41
C SER A 30 -6.35 4.05 14.25
N GLY A 31 -6.71 5.08 13.48
CA GLY A 31 -6.00 5.47 12.25
C GLY A 31 -6.55 4.76 11.03
N GLU A 32 -7.88 4.63 10.92
CA GLU A 32 -8.60 3.90 9.88
C GLU A 32 -8.08 4.21 8.46
N LEU A 33 -8.24 3.23 7.55
CA LEU A 33 -8.03 3.53 6.14
C LEU A 33 -9.12 4.54 5.71
N ILE A 34 -8.69 5.67 5.17
CA ILE A 34 -9.57 6.70 4.63
C ILE A 34 -9.34 6.88 3.14
N TYR A 35 -10.41 7.21 2.42
CA TYR A 35 -10.35 7.44 0.99
C TYR A 35 -11.46 8.37 0.53
N TYR A 36 -11.23 9.07 -0.58
CA TYR A 36 -12.28 9.82 -1.25
C TYR A 36 -13.01 8.91 -2.25
N GLU A 37 -14.28 8.65 -2.02
CA GLU A 37 -15.10 7.81 -2.90
C GLU A 37 -15.17 8.41 -4.31
N GLY A 38 -14.84 7.62 -5.34
CA GLY A 38 -14.82 8.08 -6.72
C GLY A 38 -13.58 8.87 -7.14
N SER A 39 -12.61 9.11 -6.25
CA SER A 39 -11.44 9.95 -6.53
C SER A 39 -10.45 9.38 -7.55
N HIS A 40 -10.57 8.11 -7.92
CA HIS A 40 -9.83 7.53 -9.05
C HIS A 40 -10.18 8.15 -10.42
N ARG A 41 -11.15 9.07 -10.47
CA ARG A 41 -11.57 9.80 -11.66
C ARG A 41 -11.17 11.28 -11.65
N ILE A 42 -10.47 11.77 -10.63
CA ILE A 42 -10.00 13.15 -10.63
C ILE A 42 -8.92 13.34 -11.69
N GLU A 43 -8.76 14.57 -12.17
CA GLU A 43 -7.70 14.92 -13.11
C GLU A 43 -6.33 14.60 -12.51
N GLU A 44 -5.49 13.94 -13.32
CA GLU A 44 -4.16 13.49 -12.93
C GLU A 44 -3.26 14.63 -12.45
N PHE A 45 -2.36 14.28 -11.53
CA PHE A 45 -1.20 15.11 -11.21
C PHE A 45 0.04 14.42 -11.80
N LEU A 46 0.83 15.17 -12.56
CA LEU A 46 2.07 14.67 -13.15
C LEU A 46 3.27 15.41 -12.57
N PHE A 47 4.15 14.67 -11.90
CA PHE A 47 5.46 15.15 -11.50
C PHE A 47 6.27 15.54 -12.73
N LYS A 48 6.83 16.75 -12.69
CA LYS A 48 7.59 17.35 -13.81
C LYS A 48 6.80 17.36 -15.13
N GLY A 49 5.46 17.31 -15.07
CA GLY A 49 4.57 17.24 -16.25
C GLY A 49 4.61 15.93 -17.05
N ILE A 50 5.34 14.91 -16.58
CA ILE A 50 5.64 13.70 -17.35
C ILE A 50 5.31 12.42 -16.59
N TYR A 51 5.57 12.38 -15.28
CA TYR A 51 5.56 11.13 -14.51
C TYR A 51 4.44 11.09 -13.48
N LYS A 52 3.82 9.92 -13.27
CA LYS A 52 2.91 9.70 -12.14
C LYS A 52 3.62 9.42 -10.80
N HIS A 53 4.93 9.21 -10.83
CA HIS A 53 5.73 8.90 -9.63
C HIS A 53 6.55 10.09 -9.16
N TRP A 54 6.76 10.17 -7.85
CA TRP A 54 7.73 11.07 -7.26
C TRP A 54 9.12 10.42 -7.28
N ASP A 55 10.15 11.17 -7.66
CA ASP A 55 11.53 10.68 -7.73
C ASP A 55 12.31 10.82 -6.41
N GLY A 56 11.70 11.47 -5.41
CA GLY A 56 12.32 11.68 -4.09
C GLY A 56 13.17 12.94 -3.98
N GLU A 57 13.29 13.74 -5.05
CA GLU A 57 14.17 14.91 -5.08
C GLU A 57 13.42 16.20 -4.73
N ASP A 58 12.26 16.42 -5.35
CA ASP A 58 11.51 17.68 -5.22
C ASP A 58 10.44 17.58 -4.11
N ILE A 59 10.81 18.02 -2.90
CA ILE A 59 9.93 18.00 -1.72
C ILE A 59 8.78 19.00 -1.85
N GLU A 60 9.02 20.15 -2.48
CA GLU A 60 7.97 21.18 -2.64
C GLU A 60 6.87 20.68 -3.58
N MET A 61 7.25 20.10 -4.73
CA MET A 61 6.32 19.46 -5.65
C MET A 61 5.59 18.27 -5.02
N HIS A 62 6.26 17.53 -4.12
CA HIS A 62 5.61 16.46 -3.35
C HIS A 62 4.53 16.99 -2.42
N HIS A 63 4.79 18.07 -1.69
CA HIS A 63 3.79 18.72 -0.86
C HIS A 63 2.64 19.30 -1.69
N GLU A 64 2.94 19.91 -2.85
CA GLU A 64 1.94 20.40 -3.79
C GLU A 64 1.05 19.26 -4.30
N TYR A 65 1.63 18.13 -4.67
CA TYR A 65 0.91 16.93 -5.06
C TYR A 65 -0.10 16.49 -3.98
N LEU A 66 0.38 16.31 -2.74
CA LEU A 66 -0.48 15.86 -1.63
C LEU A 66 -1.64 16.85 -1.38
N LYS A 67 -1.35 18.16 -1.43
CA LYS A 67 -2.34 19.23 -1.26
C LYS A 67 -3.35 19.27 -2.41
N THR A 68 -2.88 19.09 -3.64
CA THR A 68 -3.70 19.15 -4.86
C THR A 68 -4.72 18.02 -4.88
N LEU A 69 -4.32 16.80 -4.50
CA LEU A 69 -5.26 15.67 -4.41
C LEU A 69 -6.44 15.98 -3.48
N HIS A 70 -6.16 16.52 -2.30
CA HIS A 70 -7.19 16.88 -1.34
C HIS A 70 -8.09 18.01 -1.86
N THR A 71 -7.47 19.07 -2.39
CA THR A 71 -8.17 20.23 -2.98
C THR A 71 -9.12 19.80 -4.11
N LYS A 72 -8.65 19.00 -5.06
CA LYS A 72 -9.46 18.50 -6.18
C LYS A 72 -10.64 17.66 -5.69
N CYS A 73 -10.41 16.76 -4.74
CA CYS A 73 -11.50 15.95 -4.16
C CYS A 73 -12.57 16.81 -3.48
N GLN A 74 -12.16 17.86 -2.74
CA GLN A 74 -13.07 18.80 -2.11
C GLN A 74 -13.86 19.64 -3.12
N GLN A 75 -13.20 20.17 -4.16
CA GLN A 75 -13.84 20.94 -5.24
C GLN A 75 -14.90 20.12 -5.97
N MET A 76 -14.68 18.81 -6.10
CA MET A 76 -15.62 17.87 -6.70
C MET A 76 -16.68 17.33 -5.72
N ASN A 77 -16.69 17.81 -4.47
CA ASN A 77 -17.57 17.34 -3.39
C ASN A 77 -17.54 15.81 -3.19
N LEU A 78 -16.37 15.19 -3.37
CA LEU A 78 -16.23 13.75 -3.15
C LEU A 78 -16.32 13.43 -1.66
N ALA A 79 -17.04 12.37 -1.32
CA ALA A 79 -17.19 11.95 0.07
C ALA A 79 -15.89 11.33 0.60
N LEU A 80 -15.36 11.90 1.69
CA LEU A 80 -14.29 11.26 2.47
C LEU A 80 -14.91 10.15 3.33
N LYS A 81 -14.53 8.90 3.07
CA LYS A 81 -15.00 7.72 3.79
C LYS A 81 -13.93 7.22 4.74
N LYS A 82 -14.36 6.72 5.89
CA LYS A 82 -13.55 5.90 6.79
C LYS A 82 -13.95 4.45 6.62
N PHE A 83 -12.98 3.56 6.42
CA PHE A 83 -13.21 2.13 6.39
C PHE A 83 -13.02 1.56 7.80
N GLN A 84 -14.10 1.06 8.39
CA GLN A 84 -14.13 0.41 9.70
C GLN A 84 -14.48 -1.08 9.57
N PRO A 85 -13.60 -1.89 8.95
CA PRO A 85 -13.84 -3.30 8.69
C PRO A 85 -13.76 -4.17 9.94
N LYS A 86 -14.35 -5.36 9.82
CA LYS A 86 -14.06 -6.50 10.68
C LYS A 86 -12.86 -7.29 10.16
N LYS A 87 -12.24 -8.05 11.06
CA LYS A 87 -11.11 -8.93 10.70
C LYS A 87 -11.47 -9.81 9.50
N GLY A 88 -10.66 -9.76 8.45
CA GLY A 88 -10.85 -10.52 7.22
C GLY A 88 -11.55 -9.76 6.09
N ASP A 89 -12.20 -8.63 6.38
CA ASP A 89 -12.77 -7.79 5.32
C ASP A 89 -11.66 -7.20 4.45
N VAL A 90 -12.01 -6.98 3.18
CA VAL A 90 -11.08 -6.53 2.14
C VAL A 90 -11.66 -5.31 1.44
N LEU A 91 -10.86 -4.25 1.33
CA LEU A 91 -11.10 -3.17 0.38
C LEU A 91 -10.17 -3.33 -0.81
N ILE A 92 -10.74 -3.34 -2.02
CA ILE A 92 -9.99 -3.36 -3.28
C ILE A 92 -10.19 -2.01 -3.96
N TRP A 93 -9.11 -1.40 -4.45
CA TRP A 93 -9.20 -0.14 -5.17
C TRP A 93 -8.39 -0.11 -6.48
N ALA A 94 -8.85 0.75 -7.37
CA ALA A 94 -8.13 1.14 -8.57
C ALA A 94 -6.99 2.09 -8.21
N VAL A 95 -5.88 1.97 -8.93
CA VAL A 95 -4.60 2.67 -8.74
C VAL A 95 -4.65 4.15 -8.31
N ASP A 96 -5.59 4.92 -8.87
CA ASP A 96 -5.69 6.37 -8.65
C ASP A 96 -6.68 6.75 -7.54
N LEU A 97 -7.17 5.80 -6.74
CA LEU A 97 -7.98 6.14 -5.56
C LEU A 97 -7.12 6.96 -4.59
N VAL A 98 -7.56 8.17 -4.26
CA VAL A 98 -6.93 9.00 -3.23
C VAL A 98 -7.25 8.42 -1.85
N HIS A 99 -6.22 7.96 -1.15
CA HIS A 99 -6.36 7.25 0.12
C HIS A 99 -5.22 7.54 1.11
N GLY A 100 -5.38 7.13 2.36
CA GLY A 100 -4.39 7.26 3.43
C GLY A 100 -4.87 6.65 4.75
N GLY A 101 -4.07 6.77 5.81
CA GLY A 101 -4.53 6.53 7.19
C GLY A 101 -5.11 7.82 7.77
N SER A 102 -6.16 7.72 8.59
CA SER A 102 -6.59 8.85 9.41
C SER A 102 -5.62 9.11 10.55
N GLU A 103 -5.76 10.28 11.16
CA GLU A 103 -5.15 10.55 12.47
C GLU A 103 -5.62 9.51 13.51
N ILE A 104 -4.70 9.14 14.41
CA ILE A 104 -4.99 8.27 15.55
C ILE A 104 -5.52 9.16 16.67
N THR A 105 -6.80 8.98 17.02
CA THR A 105 -7.49 9.74 18.06
C THR A 105 -8.04 8.83 19.17
N HIS A 106 -7.76 7.53 19.10
CA HIS A 106 -8.24 6.55 20.06
C HIS A 106 -7.63 6.79 21.46
N PRO A 107 -8.42 6.65 22.54
CA PRO A 107 -7.92 6.91 23.91
C PRO A 107 -6.90 5.87 24.40
N ASN A 108 -6.93 4.64 23.88
CA ASN A 108 -5.89 3.65 24.18
C ASN A 108 -4.62 3.97 23.37
N PRO A 109 -3.49 4.32 24.01
CA PRO A 109 -2.24 4.63 23.30
C PRO A 109 -1.61 3.41 22.63
N ASN A 110 -2.06 2.20 22.97
CA ASN A 110 -1.57 0.95 22.39
C ASN A 110 -2.54 0.37 21.35
N VAL A 111 -3.49 1.17 20.85
CA VAL A 111 -4.40 0.72 19.78
C VAL A 111 -3.60 0.28 18.56
N THR A 112 -4.04 -0.79 17.92
CA THR A 112 -3.42 -1.28 16.68
C THR A 112 -4.41 -1.20 15.53
N ARG A 113 -3.87 -1.21 14.31
CA ARG A 113 -4.62 -1.26 13.06
C ARG A 113 -3.90 -2.14 12.04
N ARG A 114 -3.75 -3.41 12.38
CA ARG A 114 -3.01 -4.40 11.60
C ARG A 114 -3.71 -4.69 10.30
N SER A 115 -2.95 -4.61 9.22
CA SER A 115 -3.44 -4.82 7.88
C SER A 115 -2.37 -5.41 6.97
N LEU A 116 -2.82 -6.03 5.88
CA LEU A 116 -1.96 -6.46 4.79
C LEU A 116 -2.38 -5.72 3.51
N VAL A 117 -1.42 -5.09 2.85
CA VAL A 117 -1.62 -4.43 1.55
C VAL A 117 -0.93 -5.25 0.47
N THR A 118 -1.57 -5.38 -0.69
CA THR A 118 -0.98 -6.04 -1.86
C THR A 118 -1.33 -5.26 -3.10
N HIS A 119 -0.33 -4.96 -3.93
CA HIS A 119 -0.50 -4.35 -5.24
C HIS A 119 -0.36 -5.41 -6.33
N TYR A 120 -1.31 -5.41 -7.27
CA TYR A 120 -1.40 -6.36 -8.37
C TYR A 120 -1.24 -5.61 -9.69
N CYS A 121 -0.53 -6.19 -10.63
CA CYS A 121 -0.42 -5.70 -12.00
C CYS A 121 -0.44 -6.87 -13.00
N PRO A 122 -0.77 -6.62 -14.28
CA PRO A 122 -0.64 -7.62 -15.33
C PRO A 122 0.78 -8.18 -15.43
N TYR A 123 0.90 -9.43 -15.89
CA TYR A 123 2.19 -10.13 -15.93
C TYR A 123 3.25 -9.45 -16.80
N ASP A 124 2.85 -8.74 -17.86
CA ASP A 124 3.73 -7.97 -18.75
C ASP A 124 4.16 -6.61 -18.17
N VAL A 125 3.54 -6.16 -17.08
CA VAL A 125 3.91 -4.93 -16.37
C VAL A 125 4.97 -5.23 -15.33
N ASN A 126 6.07 -4.48 -15.33
CA ASN A 126 7.20 -4.69 -14.43
C ASN A 126 7.30 -3.58 -13.39
N PRO A 127 7.66 -3.87 -12.14
CA PRO A 127 7.97 -2.83 -11.17
C PRO A 127 9.30 -2.15 -11.53
N ASN A 128 9.42 -0.85 -11.26
CA ASN A 128 10.56 -0.04 -11.69
C ASN A 128 11.90 -0.54 -11.14
N TYR A 129 11.90 -1.13 -9.94
CA TYR A 129 13.10 -1.69 -9.32
C TYR A 129 13.73 -2.84 -10.10
N PHE A 130 12.99 -3.48 -11.02
CA PHE A 130 13.59 -4.43 -11.96
C PHE A 130 14.73 -3.79 -12.74
N ARG A 131 14.69 -2.49 -13.03
CA ARG A 131 15.74 -1.80 -13.81
C ARG A 131 17.08 -1.74 -13.10
N PHE A 132 17.10 -1.71 -11.76
CA PHE A 132 18.32 -1.46 -10.98
C PHE A 132 18.63 -2.51 -9.90
N ILE A 133 17.75 -3.47 -9.64
CA ILE A 133 18.01 -4.61 -8.74
C ILE A 133 18.04 -5.91 -9.55
N SER A 134 19.21 -6.29 -10.06
CA SER A 134 19.40 -7.47 -10.91
C SER A 134 18.92 -8.77 -10.24
N ASP A 135 19.30 -8.98 -8.97
CA ASP A 135 19.00 -10.21 -8.22
C ASP A 135 17.50 -10.43 -7.98
N ASN A 136 16.71 -9.34 -8.04
CA ASN A 136 15.27 -9.35 -7.79
C ASN A 136 14.44 -9.07 -9.05
N ARG A 137 15.09 -9.02 -10.23
CA ARG A 137 14.44 -8.90 -11.54
C ARG A 137 13.83 -10.23 -11.98
N VAL A 138 12.90 -10.75 -11.17
CA VAL A 138 12.23 -12.02 -11.44
C VAL A 138 10.80 -12.00 -10.89
N LYS A 139 9.89 -12.61 -11.64
CA LYS A 139 8.54 -12.93 -11.19
C LYS A 139 8.48 -14.42 -10.90
N VAL A 140 8.42 -14.79 -9.64
CA VAL A 140 8.36 -16.19 -9.20
C VAL A 140 6.94 -16.68 -9.34
N LYS A 141 6.76 -17.82 -10.03
CA LYS A 141 5.46 -18.48 -10.18
C LYS A 141 5.04 -19.09 -8.85
N PHE A 142 3.89 -18.70 -8.34
CA PHE A 142 3.26 -19.33 -7.19
C PHE A 142 2.29 -20.44 -7.64
N LYS A 143 1.43 -20.12 -8.61
CA LYS A 143 0.56 -21.07 -9.33
C LYS A 143 0.30 -20.55 -10.74
N GLU A 144 -0.42 -21.31 -11.56
CA GLU A 144 -0.82 -20.84 -12.90
C GLU A 144 -1.53 -19.49 -12.82
N GLY A 145 -1.08 -18.53 -13.63
CA GLY A 145 -1.59 -17.16 -13.62
C GLY A 145 -1.29 -16.32 -12.37
N CYS A 146 -0.50 -16.80 -11.39
CA CYS A 146 -0.17 -16.05 -10.17
C CYS A 146 1.33 -16.01 -9.93
N TYR A 147 1.86 -14.80 -9.96
CA TYR A 147 3.28 -14.52 -9.81
C TYR A 147 3.51 -13.44 -8.78
N TYR A 148 4.67 -13.45 -8.15
CA TYR A 148 5.06 -12.42 -7.20
C TYR A 148 6.53 -12.05 -7.42
N SER A 149 6.87 -10.81 -7.06
CA SER A 149 8.23 -10.31 -7.03
C SER A 149 8.43 -9.49 -5.75
N SER A 150 9.68 -9.28 -5.37
CA SER A 150 9.99 -8.55 -4.14
C SER A 150 11.11 -7.56 -4.38
N TYR A 151 10.95 -6.34 -3.88
CA TYR A 151 12.05 -5.37 -3.80
C TYR A 151 13.08 -5.81 -2.76
N HIS A 152 12.63 -6.30 -1.59
CA HIS A 152 13.47 -6.47 -0.40
C HIS A 152 14.03 -7.88 -0.20
N TYR A 153 13.40 -8.90 -0.80
CA TYR A 153 13.76 -10.29 -0.58
C TYR A 153 14.34 -10.89 -1.85
N LYS A 154 15.51 -11.53 -1.73
CA LYS A 154 16.13 -12.25 -2.85
C LYS A 154 15.23 -13.41 -3.26
N MET A 155 14.90 -13.44 -4.54
CA MET A 155 13.89 -14.35 -5.10
C MET A 155 14.51 -15.64 -5.68
N SER A 156 15.72 -16.03 -5.24
CA SER A 156 16.39 -17.24 -5.74
C SER A 156 15.50 -18.48 -5.57
N ASN A 157 15.52 -19.36 -6.57
CA ASN A 157 14.63 -20.51 -6.81
C ASN A 157 14.57 -21.60 -5.70
N SER A 158 14.29 -21.22 -4.46
CA SER A 158 14.20 -22.13 -3.32
C SER A 158 13.41 -21.54 -2.14
N ILE A 159 12.37 -20.75 -2.38
CA ILE A 159 11.29 -20.65 -1.38
C ILE A 159 10.32 -21.79 -1.72
N PRO A 160 10.37 -22.94 -1.03
CA PRO A 160 9.43 -24.03 -1.30
C PRO A 160 8.00 -23.49 -1.18
N VAL A 161 7.22 -23.66 -2.25
CA VAL A 161 5.82 -23.21 -2.41
C VAL A 161 4.92 -23.72 -1.26
N ASN A 162 5.34 -24.77 -0.56
CA ASN A 162 4.69 -25.29 0.65
C ASN A 162 4.78 -24.36 1.89
N ASN A 163 5.54 -23.26 1.79
CA ASN A 163 5.68 -22.26 2.83
C ASN A 163 4.89 -20.97 2.53
N ILE A 164 3.61 -21.11 2.16
CA ILE A 164 2.60 -20.12 2.58
C ILE A 164 2.65 -19.91 4.11
N LYS A 165 3.12 -20.91 4.86
CA LYS A 165 3.57 -20.75 6.25
C LYS A 165 4.58 -19.62 6.43
N MET A 166 5.45 -19.27 5.48
CA MET A 166 6.40 -18.16 5.64
C MET A 166 5.77 -16.80 5.39
N LEU A 167 4.82 -16.66 4.45
CA LEU A 167 4.03 -15.42 4.33
C LEU A 167 3.11 -15.25 5.55
N PHE A 168 2.43 -16.32 5.98
CA PHE A 168 1.66 -16.30 7.23
C PHE A 168 2.54 -16.22 8.48
N GLN A 169 3.79 -16.73 8.48
CA GLN A 169 4.73 -16.58 9.60
C GLN A 169 5.34 -15.19 9.58
N LEU A 170 5.57 -14.57 8.43
CA LEU A 170 5.99 -13.18 8.32
C LEU A 170 4.85 -12.27 8.80
N ILE A 171 3.61 -12.51 8.35
CA ILE A 171 2.40 -11.85 8.85
C ILE A 171 2.21 -12.13 10.35
N LYS A 172 2.36 -13.38 10.82
CA LYS A 172 2.26 -13.74 12.25
C LYS A 172 3.42 -13.23 13.09
N ARG A 173 4.61 -13.02 12.53
CA ARG A 173 5.80 -12.49 13.23
C ARG A 173 5.75 -10.97 13.28
N ILE A 174 5.25 -10.31 12.23
CA ILE A 174 4.91 -8.88 12.23
C ILE A 174 3.76 -8.62 13.20
N ALA A 175 2.72 -9.46 13.21
CA ALA A 175 1.62 -9.36 14.18
C ALA A 175 2.00 -9.85 15.59
N GLY A 176 2.94 -10.78 15.75
CA GLY A 176 3.31 -11.38 17.03
C GLY A 176 4.44 -10.66 17.78
N ASN A 177 5.31 -9.95 17.09
CA ASN A 177 6.43 -9.24 17.72
C ASN A 177 6.06 -7.87 18.31
N ALA A 178 4.85 -7.36 18.07
CA ALA A 178 4.37 -6.14 18.73
C ALA A 178 4.00 -6.34 20.21
N THR A 179 4.06 -7.57 20.74
CA THR A 179 3.81 -7.88 22.17
C THR A 179 5.08 -8.18 22.98
N GLN A 180 6.29 -8.07 22.40
CA GLN A 180 7.55 -8.23 23.15
C GLN A 180 8.65 -7.26 22.71
N SER A 181 8.60 -6.05 23.23
CA SER A 181 9.76 -5.22 23.60
C SER A 181 9.24 -4.04 24.43
N LYS A 182 9.68 -3.73 25.64
CA LYS A 182 10.69 -4.26 26.54
C LYS A 182 10.31 -3.68 27.90
N LYS A 183 10.20 -4.51 28.94
CA LYS A 183 10.53 -4.06 30.29
C LYS A 183 11.99 -3.60 30.24
N TYR A 184 12.23 -2.33 30.54
CA TYR A 184 13.48 -1.95 31.19
C TYR A 184 13.13 -1.68 32.64
N SER A 185 13.77 -2.50 33.49
CA SER A 185 13.89 -2.34 34.92
C SER A 185 14.81 -1.17 35.25
N ASP A 186 14.46 -0.52 36.36
CA ASP A 186 15.11 0.57 37.12
C ASP A 186 14.99 1.99 36.55
#